data_AF-A0A672JXF3-F1
#
_entry.id   AF-A0A672JXF3-F1
#
_cell.length_a   1.000
_cell.length_b   1.000
_cell.length_c   1.000
_cell.angle_alpha   90.00
_cell.angle_beta   90.00
_cell.angle_gamma   90.00
#
_symmetry.space_group_name_H-M   'P 1'
#
loop_
_entity.id
_entity.type
_entity.pdbx_description
1 polymer ?
#
loop_
_entity_poly.entity_id
_entity_poly.type
_entity_poly.pdbx_seq_one_letter_code
_entity_poly.pdbx_strand_id
1 'polypeptide(L)'
;DTVAFELLYRNDHNRSGHITINSLCLSNGGIFPETHYPRFGQKVLKDSGFISSVLTRLINFQLFSRGIRDVFGPYTQPTEAEFWDMWTGIRFNDGNLVMDSILQYINQRLKHRERWVGALTSTSTPLHMIYGPLDPVNPHPEFIQLYQKLVQRSTLSVLDEHVSHYPQLEDPTGFFNAYLSFINSF
;
A
#
# COMPACT_ATOMS: atom_id res chain seq x y z
N ASP A 1 -2.90 3.93 -0.41
CA ASP A 1 -3.52 3.93 -1.75
C ASP A 1 -4.99 4.43 -1.73
N THR A 2 -5.87 3.90 -0.88
CA THR A 2 -7.32 4.25 -0.85
C THR A 2 -7.62 5.74 -0.71
N VAL A 3 -6.90 6.45 0.15
CA VAL A 3 -7.01 7.92 0.30
C VAL A 3 -6.64 8.63 -1.00
N ALA A 4 -5.55 8.21 -1.66
CA ALA A 4 -5.13 8.78 -2.93
C ALA A 4 -6.18 8.56 -4.03
N PHE A 5 -6.82 7.39 -4.07
CA PHE A 5 -7.88 7.09 -5.04
C PHE A 5 -9.14 7.91 -4.80
N GLU A 6 -9.51 8.13 -3.54
CA GLU A 6 -10.64 9.01 -3.22
C GLU A 6 -10.34 10.46 -3.59
N LEU A 7 -9.12 10.95 -3.34
CA LEU A 7 -8.70 12.30 -3.75
C LEU A 7 -8.68 12.45 -5.27
N LEU A 8 -8.15 11.45 -5.99
CA LEU A 8 -8.14 11.41 -7.45
C LEU A 8 -9.56 11.42 -8.02
N TYR A 9 -10.43 10.55 -7.52
CA TYR A 9 -11.83 10.52 -7.93
C TYR A 9 -12.48 11.91 -7.77
N ARG A 10 -12.26 12.56 -6.61
CA ARG A 10 -12.82 13.88 -6.35
C ARG A 10 -12.26 14.94 -7.29
N ASN A 11 -10.97 14.91 -7.58
CA ASN A 11 -10.32 15.78 -8.57
C ASN A 11 -10.97 15.65 -9.94
N ASP A 12 -11.12 14.42 -10.43
CA ASP A 12 -11.69 14.15 -11.77
C ASP A 12 -13.18 14.55 -11.86
N HIS A 13 -13.87 14.67 -10.72
CA HIS A 13 -15.28 15.11 -10.65
C HIS A 13 -15.45 16.58 -10.24
N ASN A 14 -14.39 17.39 -10.29
CA ASN A 14 -14.40 18.81 -9.87
C ASN A 14 -14.91 19.03 -8.43
N ARG A 15 -14.60 18.07 -7.55
CA ARG A 15 -14.93 18.08 -6.11
C ARG A 15 -13.68 18.02 -5.24
N SER A 16 -12.51 18.39 -5.76
CA SER A 16 -11.25 18.38 -5.02
C SER A 16 -11.14 19.47 -3.95
N GLY A 17 -12.07 20.43 -3.92
CA GLY A 17 -11.99 21.59 -3.03
C GLY A 17 -10.85 22.51 -3.45
N HIS A 18 -9.80 22.60 -2.63
CA HIS A 18 -8.63 23.45 -2.86
C HIS A 18 -7.37 22.68 -3.28
N ILE A 19 -7.48 21.37 -3.57
CA ILE A 19 -6.34 20.53 -3.92
C ILE A 19 -6.33 20.31 -5.44
N THR A 20 -5.20 20.59 -6.08
CA THR A 20 -4.96 20.20 -7.47
C THR A 20 -3.95 19.06 -7.48
N ILE A 21 -4.31 17.94 -8.10
CA ILE A 21 -3.44 16.78 -8.21
C ILE A 21 -2.73 16.85 -9.56
N ASN A 22 -1.46 17.24 -9.54
CA ASN A 22 -0.65 17.34 -10.77
C ASN A 22 -0.14 15.97 -11.23
N SER A 23 0.06 15.03 -10.31
CA SER A 23 0.53 13.68 -10.60
C SER A 23 0.23 12.74 -9.43
N LEU A 24 0.23 11.44 -9.70
CA LEU A 24 0.09 10.39 -8.71
C LEU A 24 1.16 9.33 -8.92
N CYS A 25 2.01 9.09 -7.92
CA CYS A 25 2.92 7.96 -7.89
C CYS A 25 2.45 6.96 -6.83
N LEU A 26 2.21 5.73 -7.26
CA LEU A 26 1.80 4.62 -6.42
C LEU A 26 2.98 3.68 -6.19
N SER A 27 2.85 2.87 -5.15
CA SER A 27 3.74 1.76 -4.89
C SER A 27 2.94 0.54 -4.44
N ASN A 28 3.63 -0.54 -4.07
CA ASN A 28 3.07 -1.77 -3.52
C ASN A 28 1.92 -1.47 -2.55
N GLY A 29 0.73 -1.93 -2.95
CA GLY A 29 -0.52 -1.60 -2.32
C GLY A 29 -1.63 -2.42 -2.94
N GLY A 30 -2.67 -2.75 -2.17
CA GLY A 30 -3.77 -3.56 -2.67
C GLY A 30 -4.77 -2.74 -3.48
N ILE A 31 -4.32 -2.29 -4.65
CA ILE A 31 -5.12 -1.50 -5.60
C ILE A 31 -6.34 -2.28 -6.06
N PHE A 32 -6.14 -3.57 -6.36
CA PHE A 32 -7.16 -4.46 -6.85
C PHE A 32 -7.55 -5.42 -5.73
N PRO A 33 -8.80 -5.39 -5.23
CA PRO A 33 -9.27 -6.39 -4.27
C PRO A 33 -9.10 -7.82 -4.78
N GLU A 34 -9.13 -8.02 -6.10
CA GLU A 34 -9.07 -9.31 -6.76
C GLU A 34 -7.68 -9.98 -6.68
N THR A 35 -6.61 -9.20 -6.51
CA THR A 35 -5.22 -9.70 -6.42
C THR A 35 -4.57 -9.38 -5.08
N HIS A 36 -5.33 -8.82 -4.13
CA HIS A 36 -4.84 -8.50 -2.80
C HIS A 36 -5.11 -9.66 -1.84
N TYR A 37 -4.05 -10.22 -1.27
CA TYR A 37 -4.13 -11.33 -0.33
C TYR A 37 -3.87 -10.85 1.10
N PRO A 38 -4.93 -10.50 1.88
CA PRO A 38 -4.74 -10.07 3.25
C PRO A 38 -4.14 -11.20 4.08
N ARG A 39 -3.15 -10.86 4.90
CA ARG A 39 -2.48 -11.80 5.82
C ARG A 39 -3.48 -12.32 6.85
N PHE A 40 -3.19 -13.47 7.45
CA PHE A 40 -4.07 -14.08 8.45
C PHE A 40 -4.41 -13.13 9.61
N GLY A 41 -3.42 -12.43 10.16
CA GLY A 41 -3.63 -11.44 11.22
C GLY A 41 -4.56 -10.30 10.80
N GLN A 42 -4.49 -9.85 9.55
CA GLN A 42 -5.39 -8.82 9.02
C GLN A 42 -6.83 -9.33 8.89
N LYS A 43 -7.03 -10.57 8.43
CA LYS A 43 -8.35 -11.20 8.37
C LYS A 43 -8.98 -11.28 9.78
N VAL A 44 -8.22 -11.78 10.75
CA VAL A 44 -8.68 -11.87 12.15
C VAL A 44 -9.03 -10.49 12.70
N LEU A 45 -8.13 -9.50 12.60
CA LEU A 45 -8.41 -8.17 13.13
C LEU A 45 -9.59 -7.48 12.45
N LYS A 46 -9.78 -7.71 11.15
CA LYS A 46 -10.88 -7.12 10.37
C LYS A 46 -12.24 -7.74 10.70
N ASP A 47 -12.29 -9.06 10.90
CA ASP A 47 -13.54 -9.83 10.96
C ASP A 47 -13.99 -10.16 12.41
N SER A 48 -13.15 -9.91 13.43
CA SER A 48 -13.41 -10.36 14.81
C SER A 48 -14.17 -9.36 15.70
N GLY A 49 -14.69 -8.26 15.16
CA GLY A 49 -15.55 -7.31 15.89
C GLY A 49 -14.94 -6.87 17.23
N PHE A 50 -15.68 -6.95 18.35
CA PHE A 50 -15.18 -6.57 19.68
C PHE A 50 -13.89 -7.29 20.13
N ILE A 51 -13.61 -8.48 19.59
CA ILE A 51 -12.40 -9.24 19.91
C ILE A 51 -11.15 -8.58 19.30
N SER A 52 -11.28 -7.82 18.20
CA SER A 52 -10.16 -7.08 17.58
C SER A 52 -9.53 -6.10 18.58
N SER A 53 -10.35 -5.39 19.37
CA SER A 53 -9.91 -4.41 20.37
C SER A 53 -9.09 -5.04 21.50
N VAL A 54 -9.38 -6.30 21.84
CA VAL A 54 -8.59 -7.07 22.81
C VAL A 54 -7.30 -7.56 22.14
N LEU A 55 -7.37 -8.06 20.91
CA LEU A 55 -6.20 -8.54 20.18
C LEU A 55 -5.17 -7.43 19.93
N THR A 56 -5.60 -6.22 19.55
CA THR A 56 -4.69 -5.08 19.33
C THR A 56 -3.96 -4.64 20.59
N ARG A 57 -4.54 -4.85 21.78
CA ARG A 57 -3.87 -4.62 23.08
C ARG A 57 -2.81 -5.68 23.39
N LEU A 58 -3.00 -6.90 22.91
CA LEU A 58 -2.09 -8.04 23.15
C LEU A 58 -0.93 -8.13 22.16
N ILE A 59 -0.96 -7.35 21.06
CA ILE A 59 0.18 -7.26 20.14
C ILE A 59 1.39 -6.72 20.91
N ASN A 60 2.50 -7.46 20.82
CA ASN A 60 3.80 -7.09 21.36
C ASN A 60 4.81 -6.92 20.22
N PHE A 61 6.01 -6.44 20.57
CA PHE A 61 7.09 -6.19 19.63
C PHE A 61 7.48 -7.44 18.82
N GLN A 62 7.48 -8.62 19.44
CA GLN A 62 7.88 -9.87 18.78
C GLN A 62 6.86 -10.31 17.72
N LEU A 63 5.57 -10.21 18.01
CA LEU A 63 4.51 -10.50 17.04
C LEU A 63 4.51 -9.48 15.90
N PHE A 64 4.70 -8.21 16.23
CA PHE A 64 4.81 -7.13 15.24
C PHE A 64 5.99 -7.34 14.29
N SER A 65 7.21 -7.47 14.82
CA SER A 65 8.43 -7.63 14.02
C SER A 65 8.40 -8.88 13.15
N ARG A 66 7.84 -10.01 13.64
CA ARG A 66 7.59 -11.20 12.82
C ARG A 66 6.64 -10.89 11.66
N GLY A 67 5.52 -10.21 11.92
CA GLY A 67 4.54 -9.85 10.89
C GLY A 67 5.11 -8.92 9.82
N ILE A 68 5.97 -7.96 10.19
CA ILE A 68 6.66 -7.09 9.24
C ILE A 68 7.75 -7.84 8.48
N ARG A 69 8.57 -8.66 9.15
CA ARG A 69 9.61 -9.50 8.54
C ARG A 69 9.08 -10.36 7.40
N ASP A 70 7.87 -10.90 7.56
CA ASP A 70 7.19 -11.75 6.59
C ASP A 70 6.84 -11.07 5.25
N VAL A 71 6.86 -9.73 5.18
CA VAL A 71 6.54 -8.96 3.97
C VAL A 71 7.73 -8.20 3.40
N PHE A 72 8.89 -8.30 4.04
CA PHE A 72 10.16 -7.79 3.51
C PHE A 72 10.88 -8.89 2.72
N GLY A 73 11.67 -8.49 1.73
CA GLY A 73 12.55 -9.41 1.01
C GLY A 73 13.56 -10.08 1.94
N PRO A 74 14.05 -11.29 1.60
CA PRO A 74 14.98 -12.02 2.45
C PRO A 74 16.34 -11.32 2.60
N TYR A 75 16.72 -10.46 1.64
CA TYR A 75 18.00 -9.76 1.59
C TYR A 75 17.91 -8.27 1.98
N THR A 76 16.69 -7.79 2.25
CA THR A 76 16.36 -6.38 2.54
C THR A 76 15.67 -6.24 3.90
N GLN A 77 15.89 -7.20 4.79
CA GLN A 77 15.27 -7.24 6.11
C GLN A 77 15.66 -6.01 6.95
N PRO A 78 14.70 -5.38 7.66
CA PRO A 78 15.01 -4.32 8.58
C PRO A 78 15.95 -4.80 9.70
N THR A 79 16.80 -3.90 10.14
CA THR A 79 17.58 -4.03 11.36
C THR A 79 16.66 -4.02 12.58
N GLU A 80 17.18 -4.50 13.72
CA GLU A 80 16.42 -4.45 14.98
C GLU A 80 16.07 -3.00 15.38
N ALA A 81 16.96 -2.05 15.13
CA ALA A 81 16.71 -0.62 15.39
C ALA A 81 15.54 -0.09 14.55
N GLU A 82 15.49 -0.41 13.26
CA GLU A 82 14.37 0.00 12.39
C GLU A 82 13.05 -0.64 12.82
N PHE A 83 13.06 -1.90 13.28
CA PHE A 83 11.84 -2.50 13.85
C PHE A 83 11.38 -1.74 15.10
N TRP A 84 12.29 -1.31 15.97
CA TRP A 84 11.96 -0.51 17.15
C TRP A 84 11.41 0.86 16.78
N ASP A 85 11.93 1.51 15.74
CA ASP A 85 11.42 2.79 15.24
C ASP A 85 9.98 2.63 14.72
N MET A 86 9.72 1.62 13.88
CA MET A 86 8.38 1.32 13.38
C MET A 86 7.40 0.97 14.51
N TRP A 87 7.86 0.16 15.48
CA TRP A 87 7.06 -0.21 16.64
C TRP A 87 6.70 1.01 17.49
N THR A 88 7.66 1.90 17.73
CA THR A 88 7.46 3.14 18.47
C THR A 88 6.40 4.01 17.80
N GLY A 89 6.45 4.14 16.46
CA GLY A 89 5.44 4.86 15.70
C GLY A 89 4.02 4.30 15.87
N ILE A 90 3.88 2.97 15.87
CA ILE A 90 2.58 2.30 16.07
C ILE A 90 2.08 2.44 17.50
N ARG A 91 2.98 2.41 18.50
CA ARG A 91 2.62 2.47 19.92
C ARG A 91 2.45 3.89 20.44
N PHE A 92 2.94 4.89 19.72
CA PHE A 92 2.79 6.29 20.08
C PHE A 92 1.31 6.64 20.28
N ASN A 93 1.00 7.26 21.41
CA ASN A 93 -0.36 7.68 21.78
C ASN A 93 -1.42 6.57 21.61
N ASP A 94 -1.08 5.34 22.00
CA ASP A 94 -1.94 4.16 21.88
C ASP A 94 -2.42 3.88 20.44
N GLY A 95 -1.61 4.23 19.43
CA GLY A 95 -1.94 4.07 18.02
C GLY A 95 -2.27 2.63 17.59
N ASN A 96 -1.82 1.62 18.32
CA ASN A 96 -2.18 0.23 18.08
C ASN A 96 -3.69 -0.03 18.30
N LEU A 97 -4.37 0.77 19.12
CA LEU A 97 -5.79 0.59 19.43
C LEU A 97 -6.72 0.97 18.29
N VAL A 98 -6.27 1.75 17.29
CA VAL A 98 -7.07 2.13 16.12
C VAL A 98 -6.85 1.19 14.92
N MET A 99 -5.94 0.22 15.03
CA MET A 99 -5.53 -0.62 13.88
C MET A 99 -6.68 -1.44 13.30
N ASP A 100 -7.60 -1.93 14.11
CA ASP A 100 -8.77 -2.68 13.66
C ASP A 100 -9.72 -1.81 12.81
N SER A 101 -9.89 -0.55 13.22
CA SER A 101 -10.68 0.46 12.53
C SER A 101 -10.01 0.86 11.22
N ILE A 102 -8.69 1.04 11.22
CA ILE A 102 -7.91 1.31 10.01
C ILE A 102 -8.07 0.15 9.01
N LEU A 103 -7.92 -1.11 9.46
CA LEU A 103 -8.01 -2.30 8.60
C LEU A 103 -9.36 -2.47 7.88
N GLN A 104 -10.41 -1.76 8.29
CA GLN A 104 -11.66 -1.69 7.55
C GLN A 104 -11.50 -1.12 6.14
N TYR A 105 -10.39 -0.45 5.82
CA TYR A 105 -10.08 -0.05 4.43
C TYR A 105 -10.14 -1.26 3.47
N ILE A 106 -9.86 -2.48 3.94
CA ILE A 106 -9.92 -3.70 3.11
C ILE A 106 -11.37 -3.95 2.65
N ASN A 107 -12.35 -3.80 3.55
CA ASN A 107 -13.76 -3.91 3.21
C ASN A 107 -14.22 -2.73 2.33
N GLN A 108 -13.69 -1.54 2.59
CA GLN A 108 -13.97 -0.36 1.77
C GLN A 108 -13.45 -0.51 0.33
N ARG A 109 -12.29 -1.16 0.12
CA ARG A 109 -11.77 -1.45 -1.22
C ARG A 109 -12.71 -2.34 -2.04
N LEU A 110 -13.33 -3.33 -1.41
CA LEU A 110 -14.37 -4.15 -2.06
C LEU A 110 -15.60 -3.30 -2.38
N LYS A 111 -16.11 -2.56 -1.39
CA LYS A 111 -17.31 -1.73 -1.53
C LYS A 111 -17.16 -0.61 -2.57
N HIS A 112 -15.99 0.00 -2.64
CA HIS A 112 -15.70 1.16 -3.47
C HIS A 112 -14.82 0.82 -4.67
N ARG A 113 -14.69 -0.46 -5.02
CA ARG A 113 -13.88 -0.93 -6.15
C ARG A 113 -14.15 -0.08 -7.38
N GLU A 114 -15.39 -0.07 -7.87
CA GLU A 114 -15.74 0.60 -9.13
C GLU A 114 -15.38 2.09 -9.10
N ARG A 115 -15.62 2.75 -7.98
CA ARG A 115 -15.29 4.16 -7.77
C ARG A 115 -13.79 4.40 -7.83
N TRP A 116 -13.01 3.67 -7.03
CA TRP A 116 -11.59 3.94 -6.83
C TRP A 116 -10.74 3.46 -8.00
N VAL A 117 -10.98 2.24 -8.47
CA VAL A 117 -10.26 1.74 -9.65
C VAL A 117 -10.78 2.40 -10.92
N GLY A 118 -12.08 2.71 -11.01
CA GLY A 118 -12.61 3.49 -12.12
C GLY A 118 -11.90 4.85 -12.27
N ALA A 119 -11.62 5.54 -11.15
CA ALA A 119 -10.84 6.78 -11.17
C ALA A 119 -9.42 6.56 -11.72
N LEU A 120 -8.71 5.54 -11.24
CA LEU A 120 -7.37 5.20 -11.77
C LEU A 120 -7.38 4.90 -13.27
N THR A 121 -8.39 4.19 -13.76
CA THR A 121 -8.45 3.81 -15.18
C THR A 121 -8.88 4.95 -16.10
N SER A 122 -9.55 5.98 -15.58
CA SER A 122 -10.13 7.06 -16.39
C SER A 122 -9.44 8.41 -16.24
N THR A 123 -8.62 8.59 -15.20
CA THR A 123 -7.95 9.87 -14.93
C THR A 123 -7.04 10.30 -16.09
N SER A 124 -6.92 11.62 -16.25
CA SER A 124 -5.90 12.25 -17.10
C SER A 124 -4.66 12.67 -16.31
N THR A 125 -4.67 12.52 -14.99
CA THR A 125 -3.54 12.83 -14.12
C THR A 125 -2.37 11.89 -14.45
N PRO A 126 -1.15 12.42 -14.69
CA PRO A 126 0.05 11.61 -14.82
C PRO A 126 0.16 10.59 -13.69
N LEU A 127 0.25 9.31 -14.05
CA LEU A 127 0.23 8.19 -13.11
C LEU A 127 1.47 7.32 -13.29
N HIS A 128 2.05 6.91 -12.17
CA HIS A 128 3.19 5.99 -12.13
C HIS A 128 3.04 4.95 -11.03
N MET A 129 3.58 3.76 -11.26
CA MET A 129 3.68 2.69 -10.26
C MET A 129 5.14 2.30 -10.09
N ILE A 130 5.62 2.25 -8.85
CA ILE A 130 6.91 1.68 -8.47
C ILE A 130 6.66 0.38 -7.73
N TYR A 131 7.05 -0.75 -8.31
CA TYR A 131 6.65 -2.09 -7.87
C TYR A 131 7.85 -2.96 -7.48
N GLY A 132 7.88 -3.41 -6.23
CA GLY A 132 8.71 -4.51 -5.74
C GLY A 132 8.07 -5.87 -6.07
N PRO A 133 8.70 -6.72 -6.90
CA PRO A 133 8.09 -7.94 -7.41
C PRO A 133 7.98 -9.10 -6.40
N LEU A 134 8.72 -9.05 -5.29
CA LEU A 134 8.70 -10.10 -4.26
C LEU A 134 7.59 -9.88 -3.20
N ASP A 135 6.64 -8.99 -3.47
CA ASP A 135 5.57 -8.66 -2.53
C ASP A 135 4.57 -9.82 -2.36
N PRO A 136 4.46 -10.43 -1.16
CA PRO A 136 3.53 -11.53 -0.92
C PRO A 136 2.06 -11.08 -0.83
N VAL A 137 1.80 -9.78 -0.72
CA VAL A 137 0.45 -9.20 -0.61
C VAL A 137 -0.13 -8.92 -2.00
N ASN A 138 0.72 -8.49 -2.94
CA ASN A 138 0.38 -8.21 -4.33
C ASN A 138 1.33 -9.00 -5.25
N PRO A 139 1.10 -10.31 -5.41
CA PRO A 139 2.09 -11.21 -6.01
C PRO A 139 2.33 -10.91 -7.48
N HIS A 140 3.58 -11.13 -7.88
CA HIS A 140 4.02 -11.13 -9.26
C HIS A 140 3.79 -12.53 -9.88
N PRO A 141 3.28 -12.63 -11.13
CA PRO A 141 2.97 -11.54 -12.05
C PRO A 141 1.51 -11.06 -12.01
N GLU A 142 0.64 -11.64 -11.21
CA GLU A 142 -0.82 -11.44 -11.28
C GLU A 142 -1.22 -9.98 -11.08
N PHE A 143 -0.63 -9.33 -10.07
CA PHE A 143 -0.91 -7.93 -9.78
C PHE A 143 -0.50 -7.03 -10.94
N ILE A 144 0.72 -7.19 -11.45
CA ILE A 144 1.26 -6.27 -12.45
C ILE A 144 0.60 -6.45 -13.81
N GLN A 145 0.27 -7.68 -14.19
CA GLN A 145 -0.49 -7.95 -15.41
C GLN A 145 -1.88 -7.30 -15.36
N LEU A 146 -2.57 -7.40 -14.21
CA LEU A 146 -3.86 -6.75 -14.02
C LEU A 146 -3.73 -5.22 -14.03
N TYR A 147 -2.69 -4.67 -13.40
CA TYR A 147 -2.40 -3.24 -13.39
C TYR A 147 -2.25 -2.69 -14.81
N GLN A 148 -1.37 -3.29 -15.61
CA GLN A 148 -1.12 -2.87 -16.98
C GLN A 148 -2.36 -3.01 -17.88
N LYS A 149 -3.18 -4.03 -17.65
CA LYS A 149 -4.42 -4.25 -18.40
C LYS A 149 -5.46 -3.15 -18.13
N LEU A 150 -5.64 -2.78 -16.86
CA LEU A 150 -6.69 -1.85 -16.44
C LEU A 150 -6.24 -0.39 -16.53
N VAL A 151 -5.02 -0.09 -16.09
CA VAL A 151 -4.51 1.27 -15.90
C VAL A 151 -3.59 1.65 -17.06
N GLN A 152 -4.17 1.75 -18.25
CA GLN A 152 -3.42 1.90 -19.51
C GLN A 152 -2.67 3.24 -19.62
N ARG A 153 -3.10 4.27 -18.88
CA ARG A 153 -2.50 5.61 -18.84
C ARG A 153 -1.53 5.78 -17.66
N SER A 154 -0.79 4.72 -17.33
CA SER A 154 0.23 4.75 -16.28
C SER A 154 1.58 4.33 -16.86
N THR A 155 2.64 4.93 -16.35
CA THR A 155 4.00 4.38 -16.46
C THR A 155 4.27 3.40 -15.31
N LEU A 156 5.29 2.56 -15.45
CA LEU A 156 5.61 1.50 -14.48
C LEU A 156 7.14 1.34 -14.38
N SER A 157 7.64 1.29 -13.15
CA SER A 157 8.99 0.86 -12.80
C SER A 157 8.91 -0.39 -11.92
N VAL A 158 9.43 -1.51 -12.41
CA VAL A 158 9.61 -2.72 -11.61
C VAL A 158 11.03 -2.70 -11.06
N LEU A 159 11.16 -2.80 -9.73
CA LEU A 159 12.46 -2.84 -9.05
C LEU A 159 13.05 -4.26 -9.10
N ASP A 160 14.25 -4.41 -8.55
CA ASP A 160 14.97 -5.69 -8.54
C ASP A 160 14.15 -6.84 -7.93
N GLU A 161 14.40 -8.07 -8.41
CA GLU A 161 13.62 -9.27 -8.07
C GLU A 161 13.53 -9.59 -6.57
N HIS A 162 14.46 -9.05 -5.76
CA HIS A 162 14.52 -9.29 -4.32
C HIS A 162 13.74 -8.26 -3.49
N VAL A 163 13.26 -7.17 -4.11
CA VAL A 163 12.52 -6.09 -3.44
C VAL A 163 11.06 -6.51 -3.25
N SER A 164 10.56 -6.40 -2.02
CA SER A 164 9.23 -6.87 -1.61
C SER A 164 8.25 -5.71 -1.33
N HIS A 165 7.44 -5.82 -0.27
CA HIS A 165 6.26 -4.99 -0.03
C HIS A 165 6.55 -3.52 0.28
N TYR A 166 7.74 -3.18 0.79
CA TYR A 166 8.10 -1.81 1.17
C TYR A 166 9.28 -1.32 0.34
N PRO A 167 9.14 -1.18 -0.99
CA PRO A 167 10.26 -0.88 -1.88
C PRO A 167 11.00 0.40 -1.52
N GLN A 168 10.31 1.40 -0.96
CA GLN A 168 10.93 2.64 -0.48
C GLN A 168 11.89 2.46 0.70
N LEU A 169 11.77 1.36 1.45
CA LEU A 169 12.66 0.99 2.56
C LEU A 169 13.67 -0.07 2.13
N GLU A 170 13.28 -0.96 1.22
CA GLU A 170 14.10 -2.09 0.76
C GLU A 170 15.14 -1.69 -0.29
N ASP A 171 14.77 -0.80 -1.22
CA ASP A 171 15.66 -0.21 -2.22
C ASP A 171 15.37 1.30 -2.34
N PRO A 172 15.80 2.10 -1.36
CA PRO A 172 15.53 3.54 -1.35
C PRO A 172 16.15 4.25 -2.55
N THR A 173 17.26 3.74 -3.10
CA THR A 173 17.93 4.36 -4.25
C THR A 173 17.16 4.08 -5.55
N GLY A 174 16.79 2.83 -5.81
CA GLY A 174 15.98 2.48 -6.98
C GLY A 174 14.59 3.11 -6.93
N PHE A 175 13.94 3.11 -5.75
CA PHE A 175 12.67 3.80 -5.56
C PHE A 175 12.78 5.30 -5.86
N PHE A 176 13.79 5.98 -5.33
CA PHE A 176 14.01 7.41 -5.57
C PHE A 176 14.29 7.71 -7.04
N ASN A 177 15.14 6.92 -7.70
CA ASN A 177 15.45 7.08 -9.12
C ASN A 177 14.22 6.87 -10.00
N ALA A 178 13.40 5.86 -9.71
CA ALA A 178 12.13 5.64 -10.42
C ALA A 178 11.17 6.83 -10.25
N TYR A 179 11.03 7.33 -9.02
CA TYR A 179 10.21 8.51 -8.74
C TYR A 179 10.72 9.78 -9.46
N LEU A 180 12.02 10.03 -9.43
CA LEU A 180 12.62 11.17 -10.14
C LEU A 180 12.46 11.07 -11.65
N SER A 181 12.64 9.88 -12.21
CA SER A 181 12.41 9.66 -13.65
C SER A 181 10.96 10.01 -14.03
N PHE A 182 10.00 9.59 -13.21
CA PHE A 182 8.60 9.93 -13.39
C PHE A 182 8.35 11.43 -13.31
N ILE A 183 8.76 12.11 -12.24
CA ILE A 183 8.42 13.52 -12.04
C ILE A 183 9.06 14.45 -13.07
N ASN A 184 10.17 14.04 -13.69
CA ASN A 184 10.86 14.80 -14.74
C ASN A 184 10.34 14.49 -16.16
N SER A 185 9.30 13.66 -16.30
CA SER A 185 8.82 13.17 -17.62
C SER A 185 7.60 13.92 -18.17
N PHE A 186 7.01 14.87 -17.44
CA PHE A 186 5.83 15.62 -17.85
C PHE A 186 5.83 17.07 -17.35
#